data_AF-A0A9E3FBD0-F1
#
_entry.id   AF-A0A9E3FBD0-F1
#
_cell.length_a   1.000
_cell.length_b   1.000
_cell.length_c   1.000
_cell.angle_alpha   90.00
_cell.angle_beta   90.00
_cell.angle_gamma   90.00
#
_symmetry.space_group_name_H-M   'P 1'
#
loop_
_entity.id
_entity.type
_entity.pdbx_description
1 polymer ?
#
loop_
_entity_poly.entity_id
_entity_poly.type
_entity_poly.pdbx_seq_one_letter_code
_entity_poly.pdbx_strand_id
1 'polypeptide(L)'
;MYKPNFCCECGERVLRPRWRVWTSRRFCAACGLRLRRGRLKSSLLLSAALFLPGFLLGRLLRPQPPPLVVERGAQTPAPIQTAPATPKPQPAYGPDGTANERPTDPEEVVYICGARTKKGTPCQRRVRGPGRCWQHKGLPAMLPPSKLVVPG
;
A
#
# COMPACT_ATOMS: atom_id res chain seq x y z
N MET A 1 32.14 -36.83 3.69
CA MET A 1 30.84 -36.49 4.34
C MET A 1 30.25 -37.74 4.95
N TYR A 2 29.93 -37.74 6.25
CA TYR A 2 29.32 -38.89 6.94
C TYR A 2 27.84 -39.05 6.56
N LYS A 3 27.46 -40.25 6.10
CA LYS A 3 26.08 -40.69 5.87
C LYS A 3 25.76 -41.80 6.87
N PRO A 4 24.95 -41.54 7.91
CA PRO A 4 24.57 -42.59 8.83
C PRO A 4 23.66 -43.61 8.13
N ASN A 5 23.93 -44.89 8.36
CA ASN A 5 23.12 -45.98 7.80
C ASN A 5 21.81 -46.17 8.58
N PHE A 6 21.76 -45.73 9.84
CA PHE A 6 20.64 -45.95 10.76
C PHE A 6 20.14 -44.63 11.37
N CYS A 7 18.85 -44.60 11.71
CA CYS A 7 18.21 -43.47 12.40
C CYS A 7 18.64 -43.42 13.87
N CYS A 8 19.02 -42.24 14.37
CA CYS A 8 19.44 -42.08 15.78
C CYS A 8 18.30 -42.20 16.80
N GLU A 9 17.04 -42.18 16.37
CA GLU A 9 15.86 -42.24 17.27
C GLU A 9 15.20 -43.62 17.26
N CYS A 10 14.94 -44.20 16.08
CA CYS A 10 14.24 -45.48 15.94
C CYS A 10 15.14 -46.65 15.54
N GLY A 11 16.42 -46.42 15.24
CA GLY A 11 17.34 -47.47 14.78
C GLY A 11 17.10 -47.99 13.36
N GLU A 12 16.08 -47.51 12.65
CA GLU A 12 15.73 -48.02 11.32
C GLU A 12 16.70 -47.56 10.23
N ARG A 13 16.90 -48.40 9.21
CA ARG A 13 17.84 -48.13 8.11
C ARG A 13 17.37 -46.94 7.27
N VAL A 14 18.23 -45.95 7.11
CA VAL A 14 17.91 -44.73 6.34
C VAL A 14 18.23 -44.94 4.86
N LEU A 15 17.25 -45.44 4.09
CA LEU A 15 17.35 -45.54 2.63
C LEU A 15 16.80 -44.26 1.98
N ARG A 16 17.69 -43.32 1.63
CA ARG A 16 17.31 -42.10 0.88
C ARG A 16 17.99 -42.05 -0.49
N PRO A 17 17.23 -42.05 -1.59
CA PRO A 17 17.79 -41.98 -2.95
C PRO A 17 18.34 -40.57 -3.27
N ARG A 18 17.78 -39.51 -2.68
CA ARG A 18 18.26 -38.12 -2.85
C ARG A 18 18.55 -37.47 -1.50
N TRP A 19 19.79 -37.03 -1.34
CA TRP A 19 20.24 -36.24 -0.20
C TRP A 19 20.17 -34.75 -0.57
N ARG A 20 19.28 -33.99 0.09
CA ARG A 20 19.25 -32.52 -0.03
C ARG A 20 19.99 -31.89 1.15
N VAL A 21 20.53 -30.69 0.95
CA VAL A 21 21.34 -29.99 1.96
C VAL A 21 20.55 -29.68 3.24
N TRP A 22 19.25 -29.43 3.12
CA TRP A 22 18.34 -29.09 4.22
C TRP A 22 17.66 -30.30 4.89
N THR A 23 17.85 -31.52 4.37
CA THR A 23 17.24 -32.72 4.99
C THR A 23 18.05 -33.12 6.22
N SER A 24 17.38 -33.33 7.36
CA SER A 24 18.03 -33.76 8.60
C SER A 24 18.75 -35.10 8.35
N ARG A 25 20.07 -35.08 8.44
CA ARG A 25 20.91 -36.21 8.01
C ARG A 25 20.94 -37.36 9.01
N ARG A 26 20.36 -37.19 10.19
CA ARG A 26 20.42 -38.12 11.35
C ARG A 26 19.13 -38.93 11.57
N PHE A 27 18.04 -38.58 10.88
CA PHE A 27 16.72 -39.15 11.13
C PHE A 27 16.11 -39.76 9.86
N CYS A 28 15.34 -40.84 10.02
CA CYS A 28 14.49 -41.36 8.95
C CYS A 28 13.38 -40.35 8.58
N ALA A 29 12.64 -40.59 7.51
CA ALA A 29 11.59 -39.66 7.06
C ALA A 29 10.50 -39.46 8.12
N ALA A 30 10.07 -40.54 8.78
CA ALA A 30 9.05 -40.50 9.82
C ALA A 30 9.51 -39.73 11.07
N CYS A 31 10.67 -40.11 11.65
CA CYS A 31 11.29 -39.43 12.79
C CYS A 31 11.58 -37.95 12.50
N GLY A 32 12.12 -37.65 11.33
CA GLY A 32 12.40 -36.27 10.91
C GLY A 32 11.13 -35.39 10.88
N LEU A 33 10.02 -35.91 10.36
CA LEU A 33 8.74 -35.19 10.34
C LEU A 33 8.18 -35.01 11.76
N ARG A 34 8.21 -36.05 12.59
CA ARG A 34 7.72 -36.01 13.98
C ARG A 34 8.48 -34.98 14.80
N LEU A 35 9.82 -35.02 14.79
CA LEU A 35 10.65 -34.06 15.51
C LEU A 35 10.50 -32.64 14.98
N ARG A 36 10.40 -32.46 13.65
CA ARG A 36 10.18 -31.13 13.08
C ARG A 36 8.85 -30.56 13.52
N ARG A 37 7.78 -31.38 13.56
CA ARG A 37 6.47 -30.96 14.05
C ARG A 37 6.51 -30.62 15.55
N GLY A 38 7.21 -31.42 16.36
CA GLY A 38 7.42 -31.13 17.78
C GLY A 38 8.15 -29.81 18.00
N ARG A 39 9.30 -29.61 17.34
CA ARG A 39 10.08 -28.36 17.41
C ARG A 39 9.32 -27.15 16.88
N LEU A 40 8.52 -27.31 15.82
CA LEU A 40 7.71 -26.22 15.29
C LEU A 40 6.59 -25.84 16.27
N LYS A 41 5.92 -26.83 16.87
CA LYS A 41 4.91 -26.58 17.92
C LYS A 41 5.53 -25.86 19.12
N SER A 42 6.66 -26.34 19.64
CA SER A 42 7.31 -25.70 20.78
C SER A 42 7.80 -24.28 20.45
N SER A 43 8.35 -24.08 19.25
CA SER A 43 8.75 -22.75 18.78
C SER A 43 7.57 -21.80 18.64
N LEU A 44 6.44 -22.27 18.10
CA LEU A 44 5.23 -21.46 17.96
C LEU A 44 4.66 -21.10 19.34
N LEU A 45 4.58 -22.06 20.25
CA LEU A 45 4.13 -21.82 21.63
C LEU A 45 5.02 -20.81 22.36
N LEU A 46 6.35 -20.95 22.24
CA LEU A 46 7.30 -20.00 22.83
C LEU A 46 7.14 -18.59 22.23
N SER A 47 7.00 -18.49 20.90
CA SER A 47 6.78 -17.20 20.25
C SER A 47 5.47 -16.56 20.70
N ALA A 48 4.38 -17.31 20.75
CA ALA A 48 3.09 -16.81 21.22
C ALA A 48 3.19 -16.34 22.67
N ALA A 49 3.83 -17.11 23.54
CA ALA A 49 4.04 -16.76 24.94
C ALA A 49 4.85 -15.47 25.14
N LEU A 50 5.75 -15.12 24.21
CA LEU A 50 6.49 -13.86 24.25
C LEU A 50 5.70 -12.69 23.66
N PHE A 51 4.99 -12.90 22.55
CA PHE A 51 4.28 -11.84 21.83
C PHE A 51 2.95 -11.44 22.48
N LEU A 52 2.15 -12.39 22.95
CA LEU A 52 0.84 -12.14 23.56
C LEU A 52 0.88 -11.18 24.75
N PRO A 53 1.75 -11.36 25.76
CA PRO A 53 1.77 -10.46 26.91
C PRO A 53 2.22 -9.05 26.51
N GLY A 54 3.22 -8.90 25.64
CA GLY A 54 3.64 -7.59 25.14
C GLY A 54 2.55 -6.89 24.34
N PHE A 55 1.82 -7.63 23.50
CA PHE A 55 0.70 -7.10 22.73
C PHE A 55 -0.48 -6.68 23.62
N LEU A 56 -0.84 -7.51 24.61
CA LEU A 56 -1.92 -7.21 25.55
C LEU A 56 -1.56 -6.01 26.43
N LEU A 57 -0.34 -5.98 26.99
CA LEU A 57 0.14 -4.87 27.80
C LEU A 57 0.19 -3.58 26.97
N GLY A 58 0.71 -3.63 25.75
CA GLY A 58 0.73 -2.49 24.84
C GLY A 58 -0.67 -1.99 24.46
N ARG A 59 -1.66 -2.88 24.36
CA ARG A 59 -3.06 -2.48 24.15
C ARG A 59 -3.69 -1.85 25.38
N LEU A 60 -3.41 -2.39 26.56
CA LEU A 60 -3.96 -1.90 27.83
C LEU A 60 -3.38 -0.53 28.22
N LEU A 61 -2.09 -0.29 27.96
CA LEU A 61 -1.46 1.01 28.21
C LEU A 61 -1.67 2.02 27.08
N ARG A 62 -2.36 1.66 25.99
CA ARG A 62 -2.54 2.59 24.88
C ARG A 62 -3.46 3.74 25.31
N PRO A 63 -2.98 4.99 25.37
CA PRO A 63 -3.85 6.12 25.66
C PRO A 63 -4.91 6.22 24.57
N GLN A 64 -6.15 6.51 24.98
CA GLN A 64 -7.23 6.77 24.04
C GLN A 64 -6.80 7.96 23.17
N PRO A 65 -6.83 7.84 21.83
CA PRO A 65 -6.52 9.00 20.99
C PRO A 65 -7.52 10.10 21.34
N PRO A 66 -7.06 11.36 21.52
CA PRO A 66 -7.97 12.45 21.78
C PRO A 66 -9.04 12.46 20.67
N PRO A 67 -10.33 12.63 21.01
CA PRO A 67 -11.37 12.66 20.01
C PRO A 67 -11.02 13.77 19.01
N LEU A 68 -10.83 13.37 17.75
CA LEU A 68 -10.67 14.31 16.66
C LEU A 68 -12.04 14.98 16.50
N VAL A 69 -12.23 16.09 17.20
CA VAL A 69 -13.30 17.05 16.92
C VAL A 69 -12.96 17.62 15.56
N VAL A 70 -13.54 17.01 14.52
CA VAL A 70 -13.59 17.63 13.20
C VAL A 70 -14.53 18.81 13.36
N GLU A 71 -13.98 19.97 13.72
CA GLU A 71 -14.65 21.24 13.47
C GLU A 71 -14.79 21.34 11.95
N ARG A 72 -15.94 20.87 11.46
CA ARG A 72 -16.43 21.15 10.12
C ARG A 72 -16.66 22.66 10.12
N GLY A 73 -15.63 23.38 9.67
CA GLY A 73 -15.46 24.80 9.86
C GLY A 73 -16.77 25.57 9.75
N ALA A 74 -17.18 26.16 10.87
CA ALA A 74 -17.87 27.44 10.88
C ALA A 74 -16.90 28.51 10.35
N GLN A 75 -16.46 28.35 9.10
CA GLN A 75 -16.15 29.52 8.30
C GLN A 75 -17.51 30.05 7.90
N THR A 76 -18.07 30.93 8.72
CA THR A 76 -19.14 31.82 8.30
C THR A 76 -18.63 32.51 7.03
N PRO A 77 -19.11 32.21 5.82
CA PRO A 77 -18.91 33.16 4.75
C PRO A 77 -19.60 34.45 5.22
N ALA A 78 -18.88 35.57 5.17
CA ALA A 78 -19.50 36.88 5.26
C ALA A 78 -20.73 36.89 4.33
N PRO A 79 -21.84 37.56 4.70
CA PRO A 79 -23.03 37.58 3.87
C PRO A 79 -22.63 38.10 2.49
N ILE A 80 -22.70 37.21 1.51
CA ILE A 80 -22.54 37.55 0.11
C ILE A 80 -23.70 38.50 -0.18
N GLN A 81 -23.37 39.77 -0.39
CA GLN A 81 -24.31 40.73 -0.95
C GLN A 81 -24.83 40.10 -2.24
N THR A 82 -26.14 39.85 -2.29
CA THR A 82 -26.86 39.41 -3.48
C THR A 82 -26.79 40.53 -4.51
N ALA A 83 -25.70 40.57 -5.27
CA ALA A 83 -25.68 41.23 -6.56
C ALA A 83 -26.68 40.50 -7.48
N PRO A 84 -27.46 41.23 -8.28
CA PRO A 84 -28.47 40.63 -9.15
C PRO A 84 -27.82 39.59 -10.08
N ALA A 85 -28.41 38.40 -10.06
CA ALA A 85 -27.98 37.25 -10.83
C ALA A 85 -27.92 37.58 -12.32
N THR A 86 -26.70 37.79 -12.82
CA THR A 86 -26.42 37.59 -14.24
C THR A 86 -26.41 36.07 -14.45
N PRO A 87 -27.22 35.53 -15.37
CA PRO A 87 -27.28 34.09 -15.61
C PRO A 87 -25.91 33.61 -16.11
N LYS A 88 -25.21 32.84 -15.28
CA LYS A 88 -24.03 32.09 -15.73
C LYS A 88 -24.48 31.07 -16.77
N PRO A 89 -23.84 31.01 -17.96
CA PRO A 89 -24.14 29.98 -18.94
C PRO A 89 -23.90 28.60 -18.33
N GLN A 90 -24.89 27.72 -18.50
CA GLN A 90 -24.79 26.32 -18.09
C GLN A 90 -23.64 25.67 -18.87
N PRO A 91 -22.79 24.84 -18.23
CA PRO A 91 -21.76 24.11 -18.95
C PRO A 91 -22.44 23.15 -19.94
N ALA A 92 -22.21 23.38 -21.23
CA ALA A 92 -22.66 22.50 -22.28
C ALA A 92 -21.93 21.16 -22.14
N TYR A 93 -22.64 20.12 -21.71
CA TYR A 93 -22.15 18.76 -21.80
C TYR A 93 -22.24 18.31 -23.26
N GLY A 94 -21.18 17.70 -23.78
CA GLY A 94 -21.18 17.11 -25.12
C GLY A 94 -22.29 16.06 -25.28
N PRO A 95 -22.72 15.77 -26.53
CA PRO A 95 -23.85 14.89 -26.82
C PRO A 95 -23.71 13.46 -26.27
N ASP A 96 -22.48 13.01 -25.96
CA ASP A 96 -22.20 11.62 -25.63
C ASP A 96 -22.17 11.30 -24.13
N GLY A 97 -22.29 12.29 -23.22
CA GLY A 97 -22.52 12.06 -21.78
C GLY A 97 -21.52 11.14 -21.07
N THR A 98 -20.35 10.87 -21.66
CA THR A 98 -19.37 9.96 -21.07
C THR A 98 -18.56 10.67 -19.99
N ALA A 99 -18.27 9.95 -18.89
CA ALA A 99 -17.55 10.46 -17.72
C ALA A 99 -16.10 10.94 -17.98
N ASN A 100 -15.65 10.96 -19.25
CA ASN A 100 -14.36 11.45 -19.68
C ASN A 100 -14.40 12.90 -20.19
N GLU A 101 -15.57 13.44 -20.53
CA GLU A 101 -15.70 14.83 -20.96
C GLU A 101 -16.05 15.69 -19.75
N ARG A 102 -15.01 16.24 -19.13
CA ARG A 102 -15.15 17.19 -18.04
C ARG A 102 -15.60 18.54 -18.61
N PRO A 103 -16.54 19.25 -17.96
CA PRO A 103 -16.85 20.64 -18.26
C PRO A 103 -15.56 21.44 -18.31
N THR A 104 -15.20 21.90 -19.50
CA THR A 104 -14.03 22.73 -19.71
C THR A 104 -14.57 24.15 -19.68
N ASP A 105 -14.59 24.77 -18.50
CA ASP A 105 -14.55 26.22 -18.50
C ASP A 105 -13.27 26.59 -19.26
N PRO A 106 -13.33 27.37 -20.35
CA PRO A 106 -12.17 27.65 -21.20
C PRO A 106 -11.05 28.41 -20.46
N GLU A 107 -11.32 28.86 -19.24
CA GLU A 107 -10.37 29.54 -18.35
C GLU A 107 -9.77 28.62 -17.26
N GLU A 108 -10.19 27.34 -17.12
CA GLU A 108 -9.60 26.44 -16.12
C GLU A 108 -8.20 25.98 -16.54
N VAL A 109 -7.17 26.51 -15.87
CA VAL A 109 -5.78 26.10 -16.06
C VAL A 109 -5.59 24.66 -15.57
N VAL A 110 -5.45 23.73 -16.51
CA VAL A 110 -5.22 22.30 -16.20
C VAL A 110 -3.73 21.99 -16.17
N TYR A 111 -3.28 21.32 -15.12
CA TYR A 111 -1.88 20.92 -14.99
C TYR A 111 -1.68 19.46 -15.39
N ILE A 112 -0.52 19.13 -15.93
CA ILE A 112 -0.05 17.77 -16.21
C ILE A 112 0.87 17.31 -15.07
N CYS A 113 0.77 16.04 -14.70
CA CYS A 113 1.59 15.45 -13.63
C CYS A 113 3.10 15.55 -13.88
N GLY A 114 3.58 15.26 -15.08
CA GLY A 114 4.98 15.41 -15.48
C GLY A 114 6.02 14.54 -14.75
N ALA A 115 5.60 13.66 -13.83
CA ALA A 115 6.51 12.78 -13.08
C ALA A 115 7.08 11.66 -13.96
N ARG A 116 8.27 11.16 -13.60
CA ARG A 116 8.92 10.04 -14.29
C ARG A 116 8.10 8.77 -14.11
N THR A 117 7.61 8.20 -15.20
CA THR A 117 6.98 6.89 -15.18
C THR A 117 8.04 5.78 -15.14
N LYS A 118 7.63 4.54 -14.84
CA LYS A 118 8.50 3.35 -14.91
C LYS A 118 9.14 3.15 -16.30
N LYS A 119 8.51 3.66 -17.36
CA LYS A 119 9.01 3.62 -18.74
C LYS A 119 10.01 4.75 -19.06
N GLY A 120 10.23 5.68 -18.12
CA GLY A 120 11.13 6.82 -18.30
C GLY A 120 10.52 8.05 -18.98
N THR A 121 9.29 7.97 -19.47
CA THR A 121 8.56 9.10 -20.07
C THR A 121 7.80 9.90 -19.00
N PRO A 122 7.53 11.21 -19.22
CA PRO A 122 6.77 12.02 -18.29
C PRO A 122 5.29 11.63 -18.28
N CYS A 123 4.67 11.62 -17.09
CA CYS A 123 3.26 11.31 -16.93
C CYS A 123 2.37 12.42 -17.50
N GLN A 124 1.51 12.07 -18.47
CA GLN A 124 0.60 13.02 -19.14
C GLN A 124 -0.76 13.20 -18.43
N ARG A 125 -0.97 12.56 -17.28
CA ARG A 125 -2.26 12.65 -16.59
C ARG A 125 -2.52 14.08 -16.09
N ARG A 126 -3.72 14.59 -16.40
CA ARG A 126 -4.24 15.90 -15.96
C ARG A 126 -4.55 15.88 -14.45
N VAL A 127 -4.23 16.97 -13.77
CA VAL A 127 -4.42 17.19 -12.33
C VAL A 127 -4.94 18.59 -12.07
N ARG A 128 -5.77 18.72 -11.02
CA ARG A 128 -6.26 20.01 -10.55
C ARG A 128 -5.19 20.66 -9.68
N GLY A 129 -4.69 21.81 -10.10
CA GLY A 129 -3.65 22.57 -9.40
C GLY A 129 -2.22 22.07 -9.62
N PRO A 130 -1.22 22.79 -9.08
CA PRO A 130 0.20 22.52 -9.27
C PRO A 130 0.62 21.29 -8.43
N GLY A 131 0.38 20.10 -8.97
CA GLY A 131 0.56 18.85 -8.22
C GLY A 131 0.96 17.65 -9.05
N ARG A 132 0.90 16.48 -8.42
CA ARG A 132 1.13 15.19 -9.06
C ARG A 132 -0.14 14.36 -9.00
N CYS A 133 -0.28 13.46 -9.96
CA CYS A 133 -1.41 12.55 -9.93
C CYS A 133 -1.28 11.59 -8.74
N TRP A 134 -2.38 10.94 -8.39
CA TRP A 134 -2.44 10.01 -7.26
C TRP A 134 -1.42 8.87 -7.33
N GLN A 135 -0.92 8.52 -8.53
CA GLN A 135 0.12 7.50 -8.73
C GLN A 135 1.55 8.00 -8.47
N HIS A 136 1.77 9.33 -8.47
CA HIS A 136 3.09 9.93 -8.38
C HIS A 136 3.18 10.96 -7.25
N LYS A 137 2.42 10.76 -6.17
CA LYS A 137 2.47 11.63 -4.98
C LYS A 137 3.90 11.70 -4.43
N GLY A 138 4.41 12.92 -4.25
CA GLY A 138 5.75 13.15 -3.70
C GLY A 138 6.91 13.02 -4.69
N LEU A 139 6.67 12.70 -5.96
CA LEU A 139 7.73 12.62 -6.97
C LEU A 139 7.95 13.96 -7.69
N PRO A 140 9.20 14.34 -7.99
CA PRO A 140 9.48 15.55 -8.76
C PRO A 140 8.97 15.41 -10.20
N ALA A 141 8.64 16.55 -10.82
CA ALA A 141 8.36 16.57 -12.26
C ALA A 141 9.69 16.52 -13.01
N MET A 142 9.71 15.80 -14.12
CA MET A 142 10.84 15.85 -15.06
C MET A 142 10.80 17.09 -15.96
N LEU A 143 9.64 17.71 -16.10
CA LEU A 143 9.41 18.85 -16.99
C LEU A 143 9.39 20.17 -16.20
N PRO A 144 9.88 21.28 -16.80
CA PRO A 144 9.76 22.61 -16.21
C PRO A 144 8.29 23.03 -16.08
N PRO A 145 7.95 23.92 -15.14
CA PRO A 145 6.57 24.28 -14.82
C PRO A 145 5.78 24.83 -16.02
N SER A 146 6.44 25.51 -16.96
CA SER A 146 5.83 26.03 -18.19
C SER A 146 5.25 24.94 -19.10
N LYS A 147 5.83 23.73 -19.09
CA LYS A 147 5.34 22.58 -19.88
C LYS A 147 4.33 21.72 -19.14
N LEU A 148 4.09 22.02 -17.85
CA LEU A 148 3.08 21.34 -17.05
C LEU A 148 1.72 22.00 -17.19
N VAL A 149 1.63 23.21 -17.72
CA VAL A 149 0.37 23.92 -17.91
C VAL A 149 -0.19 23.61 -19.29
N VAL A 150 -1.43 23.14 -19.34
CA VAL A 150 -2.22 23.02 -20.57
C VAL A 150 -3.26 24.12 -20.53
N PRO A 151 -3.19 25.12 -21.42
CA PRO A 151 -4.30 26.06 -21.60
C PRO A 151 -5.54 25.28 -22.07
N GLY A 152 -6.67 25.54 -21.41
CA GLY A 152 -7.97 24.96 -21.73
C GLY A 152 -8.56 25.51 -23.02
#